data_AF-A0A2V9QQY2-F1
#
_entry.id   AF-A0A2V9QQY2-F1
#
_cell.length_a   1.000
_cell.length_b   1.000
_cell.length_c   1.000
_cell.angle_alpha   90.00
_cell.angle_beta   90.00
_cell.angle_gamma   90.00
#
_symmetry.space_group_name_H-M   'P 1'
#
loop_
_entity.id
_entity.type
_entity.pdbx_description
1 polymer ?
#
loop_
_entity_poly.entity_id
_entity_poly.type
_entity_poly.pdbx_seq_one_letter_code
_entity_poly.pdbx_strand_id
1 'polypeptide(L)'
;MKSLAKRTSAVRFLLRFCVYNTLCFSFAGVAQSQSAPDFTIVVLPDTQYYSESYPNILNSQMQWIVANASGLNVQAVLGVGDIVNNGSSSTEWATADAAYKMLDSAHIPYFAAIGNHDYDNNHPPGRTSAA
;
A
#
# COMPACT_ATOMS: atom_id res chain seq x y z
N MET A 1 22.74 59.80 -42.21
CA MET A 1 22.58 59.53 -40.75
C MET A 1 21.32 58.76 -40.34
N LYS A 2 20.29 58.57 -41.20
CA LYS A 2 19.03 57.87 -40.82
C LYS A 2 19.07 56.32 -40.84
N SER A 3 20.14 55.73 -41.39
CA SER A 3 20.27 54.26 -41.62
C SER A 3 20.62 53.47 -40.35
N LEU A 4 21.44 54.05 -39.46
CA LEU A 4 21.99 53.34 -38.29
C LEU A 4 20.95 53.15 -37.17
N ALA A 5 20.02 54.09 -37.01
CA ALA A 5 18.96 54.04 -35.99
C ALA A 5 17.87 53.00 -36.28
N LYS A 6 17.60 52.68 -37.57
CA LYS A 6 16.66 51.61 -37.93
C LYS A 6 17.22 50.21 -37.66
N ARG A 7 18.53 50.03 -37.87
CA ARG A 7 19.23 48.74 -37.64
C ARG A 7 19.28 48.37 -36.15
N THR A 8 19.50 49.34 -35.27
CA THR A 8 19.52 49.11 -33.81
C THR A 8 18.14 48.79 -33.24
N SER A 9 17.06 49.36 -33.80
CA SER A 9 15.70 49.05 -33.37
C SER A 9 15.24 47.65 -33.80
N ALA A 10 15.63 47.20 -35.01
CA ALA A 10 15.32 45.86 -35.50
C ALA A 10 16.04 44.76 -34.71
N VAL A 11 17.32 44.97 -34.36
CA VAL A 11 18.10 44.03 -33.53
C VAL A 11 17.55 43.93 -32.11
N ARG A 12 17.12 45.05 -31.51
CA ARG A 12 16.46 45.07 -30.20
C ARG A 12 15.10 44.37 -30.21
N PHE A 13 14.35 44.50 -31.30
CA PHE A 13 13.08 43.82 -31.49
C PHE A 13 13.27 42.31 -31.66
N LEU A 14 14.24 41.88 -32.48
CA LEU A 14 14.60 40.48 -32.68
C LEU A 14 15.14 39.82 -31.41
N LEU A 15 15.99 40.50 -30.63
CA LEU A 15 16.46 39.97 -29.34
C LEU A 15 15.30 39.84 -28.34
N ARG A 16 14.42 40.84 -28.24
CA ARG A 16 13.26 40.78 -27.35
C ARG A 16 12.30 39.67 -27.76
N PHE A 17 12.04 39.52 -29.05
CA PHE A 17 11.21 38.45 -29.60
C PHE A 17 11.82 37.07 -29.36
N CYS A 18 13.13 36.92 -29.55
CA CYS A 18 13.84 35.67 -29.28
C CYS A 18 13.77 35.31 -27.79
N VAL A 19 14.11 36.24 -26.89
CA VAL A 19 14.03 36.05 -25.43
C VAL A 19 12.59 35.72 -24.98
N TYR A 20 11.58 36.40 -25.53
CA TYR A 20 10.17 36.11 -25.20
C TYR A 20 9.75 34.71 -25.65
N ASN A 21 10.16 34.27 -26.84
CA ASN A 21 9.85 32.93 -27.34
C ASN A 21 10.59 31.84 -26.56
N THR A 22 11.85 32.07 -26.15
CA THR A 22 12.59 31.13 -25.30
C THR A 22 11.97 31.03 -23.90
N LEU A 23 11.50 32.16 -23.35
CA LEU A 23 10.82 32.17 -22.05
C LEU A 23 9.45 31.47 -22.11
N CYS A 24 8.66 31.68 -23.17
CA CYS A 24 7.37 31.01 -23.35
C CYS A 24 7.50 29.49 -23.56
N PHE A 25 8.55 29.04 -24.26
CA PHE A 25 8.81 27.60 -24.42
C PHE A 25 9.25 26.92 -23.11
N SER A 26 9.81 27.67 -22.17
CA SER A 26 10.25 27.15 -20.86
C SER A 26 9.11 27.01 -19.84
N PHE A 27 7.96 27.69 -20.08
CA PHE A 27 6.78 27.66 -19.20
C PHE A 27 5.63 26.79 -19.72
N ALA A 28 5.73 26.26 -20.93
CA ALA A 28 4.90 25.15 -21.37
C ALA A 28 5.37 23.85 -20.69
N GLY A 29 5.31 23.83 -19.35
CA GLY A 29 5.50 22.64 -18.56
C GLY A 29 4.48 21.62 -19.04
N VAL A 30 4.96 20.56 -19.67
CA VAL A 30 4.17 19.38 -19.98
C VAL A 30 3.64 18.90 -18.64
N ALA A 31 2.36 19.10 -18.38
CA ALA A 31 1.69 18.46 -17.26
C ALA A 31 1.68 16.96 -17.57
N GLN A 32 2.76 16.26 -17.20
CA GLN A 32 2.73 14.80 -17.15
C GLN A 32 1.73 14.44 -16.07
N SER A 33 0.61 13.85 -16.48
CA SER A 33 -0.26 13.12 -15.57
C SER A 33 0.58 12.00 -14.95
N GLN A 34 1.12 12.24 -13.75
CA GLN A 34 1.75 11.19 -12.98
C GLN A 34 0.63 10.28 -12.45
N SER A 35 0.36 9.17 -13.13
CA SER A 35 -0.51 8.14 -12.57
C SER A 35 0.15 7.64 -11.28
N ALA A 36 -0.64 7.49 -10.21
CA ALA A 36 -0.15 6.85 -9.00
C ALA A 36 0.36 5.44 -9.36
N PRO A 37 1.45 4.96 -8.74
CA PRO A 37 1.93 3.61 -8.96
C PRO A 37 0.86 2.59 -8.52
N ASP A 38 0.80 1.45 -9.21
CA ASP A 38 -0.05 0.33 -8.81
C ASP A 38 0.31 -0.13 -7.40
N PHE A 39 -0.68 -0.61 -6.66
CA PHE A 39 -0.51 -1.09 -5.29
C PHE A 39 -1.11 -2.48 -5.11
N THR A 40 -0.66 -3.18 -4.07
CA THR A 40 -1.15 -4.50 -3.70
C THR A 40 -1.84 -4.47 -2.34
N ILE A 41 -2.97 -5.18 -2.24
CA ILE A 41 -3.56 -5.59 -0.98
C ILE A 41 -3.47 -7.11 -0.92
N VAL A 42 -2.84 -7.64 0.12
CA VAL A 42 -2.78 -9.09 0.35
C VAL A 42 -4.02 -9.51 1.12
N VAL A 43 -4.69 -10.58 0.68
CA VAL A 43 -5.81 -11.18 1.42
C VAL A 43 -5.33 -12.45 2.11
N LEU A 44 -5.60 -12.58 3.41
CA LEU A 44 -5.18 -13.68 4.25
C LEU A 44 -6.41 -14.40 4.85
N PRO A 45 -6.85 -15.51 4.23
CA PRO A 45 -8.02 -16.25 4.70
C PRO A 45 -7.69 -17.31 5.76
N ASP A 46 -8.59 -17.42 6.73
CA ASP A 46 -8.85 -18.58 7.58
C ASP A 46 -7.59 -19.25 8.12
N THR A 47 -6.84 -18.51 8.95
CA THR A 47 -5.57 -18.99 9.51
C THR A 47 -5.74 -19.95 10.70
N GLN A 48 -6.98 -20.27 11.09
CA GLN A 48 -7.34 -21.01 12.29
C GLN A 48 -6.51 -22.28 12.53
N TYR A 49 -6.34 -23.11 11.49
CA TYR A 49 -5.57 -24.36 11.61
C TYR A 49 -4.06 -24.13 11.62
N TYR A 50 -3.58 -23.02 11.06
CA TYR A 50 -2.18 -22.65 11.14
C TYR A 50 -1.82 -22.13 12.53
N SER A 51 -2.73 -21.37 13.16
CA SER A 51 -2.60 -20.94 14.56
C SER A 51 -2.67 -22.11 15.55
N GLU A 52 -3.50 -23.12 15.27
CA GLU A 52 -3.67 -24.33 16.09
C GLU A 52 -2.53 -25.34 15.93
N SER A 53 -2.25 -25.74 14.69
CA SER A 53 -1.49 -26.96 14.41
C SER A 53 -0.25 -26.74 13.54
N TYR A 54 -0.20 -25.66 12.75
CA TYR A 54 0.86 -25.45 11.75
C TYR A 54 1.49 -24.05 11.82
N PRO A 55 2.10 -23.67 12.97
CA PRO A 55 2.66 -22.33 13.16
C PRO A 55 3.74 -21.98 12.13
N ASN A 56 4.46 -22.98 11.63
CA ASN A 56 5.46 -22.80 10.58
C ASN A 56 4.85 -22.32 9.25
N ILE A 57 3.62 -22.75 8.92
CA ILE A 57 2.91 -22.28 7.72
C ILE A 57 2.50 -20.83 7.90
N LEU A 58 1.89 -20.48 9.03
CA LEU A 58 1.52 -19.10 9.33
C LEU A 58 2.73 -18.16 9.28
N ASN A 59 3.83 -18.55 9.94
CA ASN A 59 5.08 -17.80 9.90
C ASN A 59 5.63 -17.64 8.49
N SER A 60 5.55 -18.69 7.65
CA SER A 60 6.02 -18.64 6.26
C SER A 60 5.18 -17.67 5.42
N GLN A 61 3.87 -17.59 5.65
CA GLN A 61 3.01 -16.62 4.99
C GLN A 61 3.38 -15.17 5.37
N MET A 62 3.58 -14.90 6.66
CA MET A 62 3.98 -13.57 7.13
C MET A 62 5.37 -13.17 6.60
N GLN A 63 6.33 -14.11 6.62
CA GLN A 63 7.65 -13.90 6.05
C GLN A 63 7.60 -13.59 4.57
N TRP A 64 6.77 -14.31 3.80
CA TRP A 64 6.61 -14.04 2.38
C TRP A 64 6.04 -12.64 2.15
N ILE A 65 5.04 -12.22 2.92
CA ILE A 65 4.46 -10.87 2.81
C ILE A 65 5.55 -9.82 3.07
N VAL A 66 6.28 -9.94 4.18
CA VAL A 66 7.37 -9.00 4.54
C VAL A 66 8.44 -8.94 3.45
N ALA A 67 8.88 -10.10 2.93
CA ALA A 67 9.92 -10.17 1.92
C ALA A 67 9.51 -9.55 0.58
N ASN A 68 8.21 -9.53 0.24
CA ASN A 68 7.71 -9.03 -1.03
C ASN A 68 7.05 -7.65 -0.93
N ALA A 69 6.85 -7.11 0.27
CA ALA A 69 6.10 -5.88 0.51
C ALA A 69 6.58 -4.70 -0.33
N SER A 70 7.90 -4.44 -0.35
CA SER A 70 8.48 -3.34 -1.12
C SER A 70 8.39 -3.56 -2.63
N GLY A 71 8.57 -4.79 -3.12
CA GLY A 71 8.58 -5.11 -4.55
C GLY A 71 7.19 -5.06 -5.18
N LEU A 72 6.16 -5.40 -4.39
CA LEU A 72 4.76 -5.42 -4.83
C LEU A 72 3.99 -4.14 -4.47
N ASN A 73 4.65 -3.17 -3.85
CA ASN A 73 3.98 -1.99 -3.29
C ASN A 73 2.77 -2.40 -2.41
N VAL A 74 2.99 -3.31 -1.46
CA VAL A 74 1.94 -3.77 -0.53
C VAL A 74 1.56 -2.63 0.40
N GLN A 75 0.30 -2.22 0.35
CA GLN A 75 -0.24 -1.13 1.17
C GLN A 75 -1.00 -1.64 2.40
N ALA A 76 -1.55 -2.85 2.33
CA ALA A 76 -2.23 -3.48 3.46
C ALA A 76 -2.33 -5.01 3.32
N VAL A 77 -2.52 -5.68 4.45
CA VAL A 77 -2.99 -7.07 4.54
C VAL A 77 -4.40 -7.10 5.12
N LEU A 78 -5.31 -7.84 4.49
CA LEU A 78 -6.69 -8.04 4.94
C LEU A 78 -6.89 -9.49 5.38
N GLY A 79 -7.00 -9.70 6.69
CA GLY A 79 -7.52 -10.93 7.27
C GLY A 79 -9.05 -10.96 7.15
N VAL A 80 -9.61 -12.09 6.73
CA VAL A 80 -11.07 -12.22 6.49
C VAL A 80 -11.83 -12.97 7.58
N GLY A 81 -11.18 -13.30 8.70
CA GLY A 81 -11.78 -14.02 9.82
C GLY A 81 -11.07 -15.32 10.13
N ASP A 82 -11.54 -15.99 11.19
CA ASP A 82 -11.07 -17.28 11.69
C ASP A 82 -9.54 -17.32 11.83
N ILE A 83 -9.05 -16.43 12.69
CA ILE A 83 -7.63 -16.29 13.03
C ILE A 83 -7.16 -17.51 13.81
N VAL A 84 -7.95 -17.93 14.81
CA VAL A 84 -7.75 -19.12 15.64
C VAL A 84 -8.89 -20.11 15.44
N ASN A 85 -8.66 -21.39 15.75
CA ASN A 85 -9.68 -22.45 15.64
C ASN A 85 -10.56 -22.53 16.89
N ASN A 86 -9.99 -22.19 18.04
CA ASN A 86 -10.71 -22.10 19.31
C ASN A 86 -10.41 -20.74 19.96
N GLY A 87 -11.37 -19.82 19.92
CA GLY A 87 -11.25 -18.49 20.51
C GLY A 87 -10.98 -18.49 22.02
N SER A 88 -11.22 -19.60 22.73
CA SER A 88 -10.86 -19.76 24.14
C SER A 88 -9.39 -20.22 24.36
N SER A 89 -8.67 -20.55 23.29
CA SER A 89 -7.31 -21.09 23.34
C SER A 89 -6.27 -19.97 23.36
N SER A 90 -5.73 -19.68 24.55
CA SER A 90 -4.64 -18.70 24.69
C SER A 90 -3.38 -19.09 23.90
N THR A 91 -3.16 -20.39 23.68
CA THR A 91 -2.02 -20.89 22.91
C THR A 91 -2.15 -20.53 21.44
N GLU A 92 -3.33 -20.69 20.85
CA GLU A 92 -3.58 -20.32 19.46
C GLU A 92 -3.43 -18.81 19.24
N TRP A 93 -3.97 -18.01 20.16
CA TRP A 93 -3.80 -16.56 20.13
C TRP A 93 -2.33 -16.15 20.24
N ALA A 94 -1.54 -16.82 21.09
CA ALA A 94 -0.10 -16.57 21.19
C ALA A 94 0.64 -16.95 19.90
N THR A 95 0.25 -18.05 19.24
CA THR A 95 0.80 -18.43 17.93
C THR A 95 0.49 -17.37 16.87
N ALA A 96 -0.77 -16.95 16.77
CA ALA A 96 -1.21 -15.93 15.82
C ALA A 96 -0.49 -14.59 16.08
N ASP A 97 -0.51 -14.10 17.33
CA ASP A 97 0.17 -12.86 17.72
C ASP A 97 1.67 -12.88 17.37
N ALA A 98 2.36 -13.99 17.63
CA ALA A 98 3.78 -14.14 17.29
C ALA A 98 4.03 -14.02 15.78
N ALA A 99 3.15 -14.57 14.93
CA ALA A 99 3.28 -14.49 13.49
C ALA A 99 2.94 -13.08 12.96
N TYR A 100 1.83 -12.49 13.40
CA TYR A 100 1.38 -11.17 12.94
C TYR A 100 2.32 -10.04 13.37
N LYS A 101 3.06 -10.19 14.49
CA LYS A 101 4.14 -9.28 14.90
C LYS A 101 5.23 -9.06 13.85
N MET A 102 5.37 -9.97 12.88
CA MET A 102 6.28 -9.77 11.75
C MET A 102 5.81 -8.63 10.84
N LEU A 103 4.50 -8.46 10.66
CA LEU A 103 3.90 -7.34 9.94
C LEU A 103 4.07 -6.03 10.71
N ASP A 104 3.84 -6.05 12.04
CA ASP A 104 4.10 -4.89 12.91
C ASP A 104 5.55 -4.41 12.80
N SER A 105 6.50 -5.35 12.94
CA SER A 105 7.93 -5.06 12.87
C SER A 105 8.36 -4.49 11.52
N ALA A 106 7.69 -4.93 10.44
CA ALA A 106 7.89 -4.45 9.09
C ALA A 106 7.10 -3.16 8.77
N HIS A 107 6.31 -2.65 9.71
CA HIS A 107 5.42 -1.48 9.54
C HIS A 107 4.42 -1.67 8.38
N ILE A 108 3.93 -2.88 8.17
CA ILE A 108 2.92 -3.20 7.16
C ILE A 108 1.53 -3.11 7.81
N PRO A 109 0.65 -2.20 7.36
CA PRO A 109 -0.71 -2.12 7.89
C PRO A 109 -1.48 -3.43 7.66
N TYR A 110 -2.21 -3.90 8.66
CA TYR A 110 -3.11 -5.03 8.49
C TYR A 110 -4.42 -4.86 9.24
N PHE A 111 -5.46 -5.51 8.73
CA PHE A 111 -6.77 -5.60 9.37
C PHE A 111 -7.02 -7.06 9.70
N ALA A 112 -7.21 -7.37 10.98
CA ALA A 112 -7.55 -8.71 11.44
C ALA A 112 -9.05 -8.76 11.74
N ALA A 113 -9.86 -9.14 10.75
CA ALA A 113 -11.28 -9.38 10.97
C ALA A 113 -11.48 -10.63 11.84
N ILE A 114 -12.59 -10.66 12.57
CA ILE A 114 -12.98 -11.77 13.44
C ILE A 114 -13.97 -12.67 12.71
N GLY A 115 -13.76 -13.99 12.77
CA GLY A 115 -14.67 -15.03 12.27
C GLY A 115 -15.43 -15.74 13.38
N ASN A 116 -16.15 -16.82 13.07
CA ASN A 116 -16.96 -17.55 14.06
C ASN A 116 -16.10 -18.29 15.10
N HIS A 117 -14.88 -18.68 14.73
CA HIS A 117 -14.00 -19.42 15.63
C HIS A 117 -13.28 -18.51 16.63
N ASP A 118 -13.24 -17.21 16.40
CA ASP A 118 -12.43 -16.25 17.17
C ASP A 118 -13.06 -15.79 18.50
N TYR A 119 -14.26 -16.27 18.86
CA TYR A 119 -14.91 -15.93 20.14
C TYR A 119 -14.75 -17.04 21.18
N ASP A 120 -14.84 -16.68 22.45
CA ASP A 120 -14.63 -17.53 23.65
C ASP A 120 -15.78 -18.52 23.91
N ASN A 121 -16.24 -19.24 22.88
CA ASN A 121 -17.46 -20.09 22.88
C ASN A 121 -18.73 -19.39 23.36
N ASN A 122 -18.67 -18.10 23.66
CA ASN A 122 -19.79 -17.28 24.06
C ASN A 122 -20.49 -16.87 22.76
N HIS A 123 -21.44 -17.70 22.34
CA HIS A 123 -22.25 -17.49 21.15
C HIS A 123 -23.44 -16.59 21.51
N PRO A 124 -23.38 -15.25 21.36
CA PRO A 124 -24.60 -14.46 21.39
C PRO A 124 -25.53 -14.98 20.28
N PRO A 125 -26.80 -15.29 20.57
CA PRO A 125 -27.72 -15.84 19.58
C PRO A 125 -27.77 -14.92 18.35
N GLY A 126 -27.44 -15.45 17.17
CA GLY A 126 -27.55 -14.73 15.90
C GLY A 126 -26.27 -14.18 15.29
N ARG A 127 -25.08 -14.51 15.82
CA ARG A 127 -23.80 -14.28 15.11
C ARG A 127 -23.28 -15.57 14.50
N THR A 128 -23.92 -16.01 13.43
CA THR A 128 -23.34 -17.01 12.52
C THR A 128 -22.62 -16.25 11.42
N SER A 129 -21.30 -16.28 11.37
CA SER A 129 -20.53 -15.90 10.18
C SER A 129 -20.54 -16.99 9.10
N ALA A 130 -21.36 -18.02 9.28
CA ALA A 130 -21.76 -18.90 8.19
C ALA A 130 -22.52 -18.08 7.14
N ALA A 131 -21.83 -17.77 6.05
CA ALA A 131 -22.46 -17.59 4.75
C ALA A 131 -22.81 -18.97 4.17
#